data_AF-A0A6G4R4L0-F1
#
_entry.id   AF-A0A6G4R4L0-F1
#
_cell.length_a   1.000
_cell.length_b   1.000
_cell.length_c   1.000
_cell.angle_alpha   90.00
_cell.angle_beta   90.00
_cell.angle_gamma   90.00
#
_symmetry.space_group_name_H-M   'P 1'
#
loop_
_entity.id
_entity.type
_entity.pdbx_description
1 polymer ?
#
loop_
_entity_poly.entity_id
_entity_poly.type
_entity_poly.pdbx_seq_one_letter_code
_entity_poly.pdbx_strand_id
1 'polypeptide(L)'
;MATALLFALALMAQDAPVTTAAPPPRTQPAATPPTDEYGYIAWCYGALGGYVDLYDKVMPEVTRIEKAFPGPDGAAAALKEYPAMRIQARGDLKTYAAAITAAEKASPRPIAEYGAAAMKKGRSIWGGSEAVDKARLAQVWMSWSPPGDCETRAKALESKSNLFGQALNYNVKSAVPVEPEAAPAPEPEAPPPPPPPAETPAPAKIEASAPAAPAPKPAVQKPPVQKPAAKPASTAAAPAAKPAAKPLAPIGSTPAKLPASREIIIDPNNPQACAGSLVPAKRGGKDVLICKPD
;
A
#
# COMPACT_ATOMS: atom_id res chain seq x y z
N MET A 1 -40.92 50.39 -7.12
CA MET A 1 -40.66 48.94 -7.11
C MET A 1 -39.26 48.67 -7.68
N ALA A 2 -38.20 48.85 -6.90
CA ALA A 2 -36.81 48.71 -7.40
C ALA A 2 -35.82 48.13 -6.37
N THR A 3 -36.09 48.29 -5.08
CA THR A 3 -35.22 47.84 -3.98
C THR A 3 -35.31 46.36 -3.63
N ALA A 4 -36.36 45.64 -4.07
CA ALA A 4 -36.50 44.21 -3.81
C ALA A 4 -35.62 43.31 -4.71
N LEU A 5 -35.26 43.79 -5.91
CA LEU A 5 -34.46 43.03 -6.89
C LEU A 5 -32.97 42.96 -6.55
N LEU A 6 -32.45 43.91 -5.77
CA LEU A 6 -31.02 43.95 -5.40
C LEU A 6 -30.65 42.95 -4.29
N PHE A 7 -31.58 42.59 -3.40
CA PHE A 7 -31.33 41.56 -2.38
C PHE A 7 -31.34 40.13 -2.96
N ALA A 8 -32.00 39.90 -4.10
CA ALA A 8 -32.02 38.59 -4.75
C ALA A 8 -30.67 38.22 -5.39
N LEU A 9 -29.90 39.18 -5.91
CA LEU A 9 -28.57 38.92 -6.49
C LEU A 9 -27.49 38.70 -5.43
N ALA A 10 -27.63 39.25 -4.23
CA ALA A 10 -26.63 39.10 -3.16
C ALA A 10 -26.55 37.66 -2.60
N LEU A 11 -27.63 36.89 -2.66
CA LEU A 11 -27.68 35.53 -2.12
C LEU A 11 -27.12 34.46 -3.05
N MET A 12 -26.91 34.77 -4.34
CA MET A 12 -26.33 33.86 -5.33
C MET A 12 -24.79 33.98 -5.44
N ALA A 13 -24.17 34.81 -4.59
CA ALA A 13 -22.73 35.08 -4.61
C ALA A 13 -21.95 34.38 -3.47
N GLN A 14 -22.61 33.59 -2.62
CA GLN A 14 -21.95 32.84 -1.53
C GLN A 14 -21.75 31.34 -1.81
N ASP A 15 -22.25 30.82 -2.94
CA ASP A 15 -21.85 29.53 -3.51
C ASP A 15 -20.55 29.66 -4.33
N ALA A 16 -19.61 30.47 -3.84
CA ALA A 16 -18.21 30.23 -4.12
C ALA A 16 -17.88 28.89 -3.44
N PRO A 17 -17.52 27.83 -4.19
CA PRO A 17 -17.25 26.55 -3.58
C PRO A 17 -16.16 26.77 -2.54
N VAL A 18 -16.47 26.41 -1.29
CA VAL A 18 -15.45 26.32 -0.25
C VAL A 18 -14.41 25.39 -0.82
N THR A 19 -13.23 25.92 -1.15
CA THR A 19 -12.11 25.12 -1.63
C THR A 19 -11.58 24.33 -0.44
N THR A 20 -12.31 23.28 -0.06
CA THR A 20 -11.68 21.97 0.08
C THR A 20 -10.85 21.81 -1.18
N ALA A 21 -9.56 22.13 -1.06
CA ALA A 21 -8.60 21.86 -2.10
C ALA A 21 -8.76 20.37 -2.40
N ALA A 22 -9.31 20.06 -3.57
CA ALA A 22 -9.40 18.69 -4.04
C ALA A 22 -8.01 18.09 -3.85
N PRO A 23 -7.87 16.90 -3.23
CA PRO A 23 -6.57 16.29 -3.04
C PRO A 23 -5.82 16.38 -4.38
N PRO A 24 -4.65 17.05 -4.42
CA PRO A 24 -4.05 17.50 -5.67
C PRO A 24 -4.01 16.31 -6.62
N PRO A 25 -4.51 16.48 -7.87
CA PRO A 25 -4.90 15.36 -8.70
C PRO A 25 -3.76 14.35 -8.72
N ARG A 26 -4.05 13.11 -8.30
CA ARG A 26 -3.09 12.03 -8.47
C ARG A 26 -2.83 11.97 -9.97
N THR A 27 -1.68 12.44 -10.40
CA THR A 27 -1.33 12.65 -11.81
C THR A 27 -1.08 11.33 -12.56
N GLN A 28 -1.21 10.22 -11.84
CA GLN A 28 -1.41 8.88 -12.38
C GLN A 28 -2.87 8.48 -12.14
N PRO A 29 -3.59 7.93 -13.14
CA PRO A 29 -4.87 7.29 -12.87
C PRO A 29 -4.66 6.29 -11.73
N ALA A 30 -5.54 6.32 -10.73
CA ALA A 30 -5.43 5.41 -9.60
C ALA A 30 -5.27 3.99 -10.16
N ALA A 31 -4.18 3.32 -9.80
CA ALA A 31 -3.81 2.06 -10.41
C ALA A 31 -4.72 0.96 -9.85
N THR A 32 -5.99 0.97 -10.23
CA THR A 32 -7.05 0.16 -9.61
C THR A 32 -6.65 -1.32 -9.68
N PRO A 33 -6.69 -2.05 -8.55
CA PRO A 33 -6.34 -3.47 -8.56
C PRO A 33 -7.26 -4.25 -9.52
N PRO A 34 -6.78 -5.33 -10.15
CA PRO A 34 -7.64 -6.27 -10.86
C PRO A 34 -8.71 -6.88 -9.93
N THR A 35 -9.84 -7.28 -10.49
CA THR A 35 -10.97 -7.81 -9.72
C THR A 35 -10.84 -9.30 -9.39
N ASP A 36 -10.11 -10.07 -10.19
CA ASP A 36 -9.85 -11.50 -9.96
C ASP A 36 -8.80 -11.72 -8.85
N GLU A 37 -8.84 -12.87 -8.17
CA GLU A 37 -7.93 -13.14 -7.05
C GLU A 37 -6.44 -13.16 -7.45
N TYR A 38 -6.08 -13.75 -8.60
CA TYR A 38 -4.69 -13.86 -9.03
C TYR A 38 -4.10 -12.49 -9.40
N GLY A 39 -4.78 -11.74 -10.26
CA GLY A 39 -4.40 -10.38 -10.63
C GLY A 39 -4.38 -9.43 -9.43
N TYR A 40 -5.30 -9.59 -8.47
CA TYR A 40 -5.30 -8.81 -7.22
C TYR A 40 -4.04 -9.06 -6.40
N ILE A 41 -3.64 -10.32 -6.18
CA ILE A 41 -2.44 -10.64 -5.38
C ILE A 41 -1.15 -10.26 -6.11
N ALA A 42 -1.10 -10.45 -7.44
CA ALA A 42 0.01 -9.94 -8.25
C ALA A 42 0.13 -8.41 -8.17
N TRP A 43 -0.98 -7.68 -8.16
CA TRP A 43 -1.00 -6.24 -7.91
C TRP A 43 -0.56 -5.88 -6.49
N CYS A 44 -1.02 -6.60 -5.45
CA CYS A 44 -0.57 -6.40 -4.06
C CYS A 44 0.95 -6.56 -3.94
N TYR A 45 1.52 -7.57 -4.60
CA TYR A 45 2.97 -7.79 -4.68
C TYR A 45 3.72 -6.62 -5.31
N GLY A 46 3.24 -6.12 -6.46
CA GLY A 46 3.83 -4.95 -7.12
C GLY A 46 3.79 -3.69 -6.25
N ALA A 47 2.64 -3.44 -5.63
CA ALA A 47 2.39 -2.28 -4.78
C ALA A 47 3.25 -2.30 -3.50
N LEU A 48 3.27 -3.44 -2.80
CA LEU A 48 4.05 -3.60 -1.57
C LEU A 48 5.56 -3.63 -1.86
N GLY A 49 5.97 -4.17 -3.02
CA GLY A 49 7.36 -4.13 -3.47
C GLY A 49 7.87 -2.69 -3.62
N GLY A 50 7.12 -1.84 -4.33
CA GLY A 50 7.48 -0.43 -4.46
C GLY A 50 7.51 0.33 -3.12
N TYR A 51 6.63 -0.02 -2.17
CA TYR A 51 6.64 0.54 -0.82
C TYR A 51 7.93 0.20 -0.05
N VAL A 52 8.36 -1.08 -0.10
CA VAL A 52 9.59 -1.56 0.56
C VAL A 52 10.86 -1.00 -0.06
N ASP A 53 10.86 -0.80 -1.38
CA ASP A 53 11.98 -0.23 -2.14
C ASP A 53 12.20 1.26 -1.82
N LEU A 54 11.12 2.00 -1.58
CA LEU A 54 11.18 3.43 -1.23
C LEU A 54 11.66 3.71 0.20
N TYR A 55 11.68 2.72 1.10
CA TYR A 55 11.96 2.89 2.52
C TYR A 55 13.21 3.75 2.80
N ASP A 56 14.38 3.36 2.28
CA ASP A 56 15.64 4.07 2.60
C ASP A 56 15.68 5.50 2.02
N LYS A 57 14.88 5.76 0.98
CA LYS A 57 14.73 7.09 0.35
C LYS A 57 13.87 8.03 1.18
N VAL A 58 12.78 7.53 1.78
CA VAL A 58 11.81 8.36 2.51
C VAL A 58 12.16 8.52 3.99
N MET A 59 12.81 7.52 4.61
CA MET A 59 13.08 7.53 6.05
C MET A 59 13.77 8.81 6.61
N PRO A 60 14.68 9.51 5.90
CA PRO A 60 15.22 10.79 6.37
C PRO A 60 14.14 11.87 6.56
N GLU A 61 13.18 11.96 5.64
CA GLU A 61 12.06 12.91 5.71
C GLU A 61 10.99 12.44 6.71
N VAL A 62 10.68 11.14 6.77
CA VAL A 62 9.82 10.56 7.82
C VAL A 62 10.40 10.91 9.20
N THR A 63 11.70 10.70 9.42
CA THR A 63 12.40 11.06 10.66
C THR A 63 12.31 12.55 10.99
N ARG A 64 12.33 13.42 9.98
CA ARG A 64 12.15 14.87 10.16
C ARG A 64 10.70 15.22 10.52
N ILE A 65 9.73 14.59 9.88
CA ILE A 65 8.28 14.80 10.11
C ILE A 65 7.91 14.34 11.52
N GLU A 66 8.25 13.11 11.91
CA GLU A 66 7.96 12.55 13.24
C GLU A 66 8.56 13.41 14.37
N LYS A 67 9.79 13.93 14.18
CA LYS A 67 10.43 14.82 15.16
C LYS A 67 9.79 16.21 15.24
N ALA A 68 9.22 16.71 14.14
CA ALA A 68 8.54 18.00 14.10
C ALA A 68 7.10 17.93 14.61
N PHE A 69 6.43 16.79 14.42
CA PHE A 69 5.04 16.53 14.77
C PHE A 69 4.92 15.18 15.49
N PRO A 70 5.46 15.04 16.71
CA PRO A 70 5.41 13.79 17.46
C PRO A 70 3.96 13.37 17.74
N GLY A 71 3.65 12.09 17.48
CA GLY A 71 2.41 11.45 17.92
C GLY A 71 2.30 11.37 19.46
N PRO A 72 1.18 10.84 19.99
CA PRO A 72 0.92 10.79 21.43
C PRO A 72 2.02 10.06 22.22
N ASP A 73 2.59 9.00 21.66
CA ASP A 73 3.68 8.21 22.26
C ASP A 73 5.09 8.77 21.96
N GLY A 74 5.16 9.88 21.22
CA GLY A 74 6.38 10.57 20.83
C GLY A 74 7.11 9.96 19.61
N ALA A 75 7.94 10.79 18.96
CA ALA A 75 8.69 10.39 17.76
C ALA A 75 9.59 9.15 17.96
N ALA A 76 10.10 8.93 19.17
CA ALA A 76 10.96 7.80 19.52
C ALA A 76 10.20 6.50 19.79
N ALA A 77 8.87 6.53 19.90
CA ALA A 77 8.03 5.37 19.67
C ALA A 77 8.01 5.12 18.16
N ALA A 78 7.21 5.90 17.41
CA ALA A 78 6.91 5.73 15.97
C ALA A 78 8.10 5.35 15.06
N LEU A 79 9.30 5.88 15.33
CA LEU A 79 10.51 5.53 14.56
C LEU A 79 11.00 4.08 14.74
N LYS A 80 10.46 3.31 15.70
CA LYS A 80 10.72 1.87 15.90
C LYS A 80 9.80 0.99 15.07
N GLU A 81 8.58 1.44 14.80
CA GLU A 81 7.58 0.69 14.04
C GLU A 81 7.96 0.60 12.55
N TYR A 82 8.54 1.63 11.95
CA TYR A 82 8.91 1.60 10.52
C TYR A 82 9.86 0.43 10.15
N PRO A 83 10.95 0.14 10.89
CA PRO A 83 11.73 -1.08 10.68
C PRO A 83 10.92 -2.38 10.78
N ALA A 84 10.00 -2.48 11.74
CA ALA A 84 9.16 -3.66 11.91
C ALA A 84 8.16 -3.82 10.74
N MET A 85 7.52 -2.74 10.30
CA MET A 85 6.67 -2.71 9.11
C MET A 85 7.44 -3.13 7.85
N ARG A 86 8.70 -2.70 7.69
CA ARG A 86 9.54 -3.14 6.55
C ARG A 86 9.84 -4.64 6.60
N ILE A 87 10.06 -5.21 7.80
CA ILE A 87 10.27 -6.64 7.99
C ILE A 87 8.99 -7.42 7.67
N GLN A 88 7.85 -6.98 8.18
CA GLN A 88 6.55 -7.59 7.89
C GLN A 88 6.23 -7.56 6.39
N ALA A 89 6.35 -6.41 5.73
CA ALA A 89 6.12 -6.26 4.30
C ALA A 89 7.02 -7.18 3.45
N ARG A 90 8.27 -7.42 3.88
CA ARG A 90 9.17 -8.41 3.25
C ARG A 90 8.77 -9.87 3.51
N GLY A 91 8.04 -10.15 4.59
CA GLY A 91 7.37 -11.42 4.82
C GLY A 91 6.17 -11.60 3.90
N ASP A 92 5.29 -10.61 3.87
CA ASP A 92 4.07 -10.60 3.03
C ASP A 92 4.39 -10.77 1.54
N LEU A 93 5.45 -10.12 1.04
CA LEU A 93 5.96 -10.32 -0.33
C LEU A 93 6.30 -11.78 -0.64
N LYS A 94 6.81 -12.57 0.33
CA LYS A 94 7.08 -14.00 0.14
C LYS A 94 5.77 -14.80 0.06
N THR A 95 4.80 -14.49 0.93
CA THR A 95 3.46 -15.09 0.90
C THR A 95 2.77 -14.82 -0.43
N TYR A 96 2.85 -13.60 -0.95
CA TYR A 96 2.25 -13.25 -2.25
C TYR A 96 2.98 -13.96 -3.39
N ALA A 97 4.31 -14.02 -3.39
CA ALA A 97 5.10 -14.75 -4.39
C ALA A 97 4.79 -16.26 -4.39
N ALA A 98 4.61 -16.87 -3.21
CA ALA A 98 4.21 -18.28 -3.08
C ALA A 98 2.81 -18.51 -3.67
N ALA A 99 1.83 -17.66 -3.32
CA ALA A 99 0.47 -17.74 -3.85
C ALA A 99 0.41 -17.59 -5.39
N ILE A 100 1.16 -16.65 -5.95
CA ILE A 100 1.27 -16.42 -7.41
C ILE A 100 1.91 -17.64 -8.10
N THR A 101 3.03 -18.15 -7.57
CA THR A 101 3.73 -19.33 -8.11
C THR A 101 2.85 -20.58 -8.05
N ALA A 102 2.10 -20.77 -6.96
CA ALA A 102 1.16 -21.87 -6.82
C ALA A 102 0.03 -21.77 -7.85
N ALA A 103 -0.54 -20.58 -8.04
CA ALA A 103 -1.60 -20.32 -9.03
C ALA A 103 -1.12 -20.53 -10.48
N GLU A 104 0.08 -20.07 -10.81
CA GLU A 104 0.71 -20.31 -12.12
C GLU A 104 0.90 -21.81 -12.39
N LYS A 105 1.41 -22.55 -11.40
CA LYS A 105 1.62 -24.01 -11.50
C LYS A 105 0.31 -24.81 -11.57
N ALA A 106 -0.75 -24.32 -10.94
CA ALA A 106 -2.07 -24.94 -10.94
C ALA A 106 -2.92 -24.57 -12.17
N SER A 107 -2.50 -23.58 -12.96
CA SER A 107 -3.25 -23.10 -14.11
C SER A 107 -3.05 -24.00 -15.34
N PRO A 108 -4.11 -24.41 -16.04
CA PRO A 108 -4.00 -25.14 -17.32
C PRO A 108 -3.55 -24.24 -18.49
N ARG A 109 -3.36 -22.93 -18.25
CA ARG A 109 -2.90 -21.95 -19.25
C ARG A 109 -1.75 -21.13 -18.66
N PRO A 110 -0.77 -20.67 -19.46
CA PRO A 110 0.25 -19.75 -18.98
C PRO A 110 -0.39 -18.41 -18.59
N ILE A 111 -0.37 -18.08 -17.29
CA ILE A 111 -0.92 -16.82 -16.74
C ILE A 111 0.16 -15.86 -16.21
N ALA A 112 1.44 -16.25 -16.24
CA ALA A 112 2.56 -15.46 -15.71
C ALA A 112 2.65 -14.05 -16.32
N GLU A 113 2.42 -13.90 -17.63
CA GLU A 113 2.41 -12.58 -18.29
C GLU A 113 1.30 -11.65 -17.74
N TYR A 114 0.14 -12.21 -17.41
CA TYR A 114 -0.94 -11.46 -16.76
C TYR A 114 -0.54 -11.06 -15.33
N GLY A 115 0.08 -11.97 -14.57
CA GLY A 115 0.65 -11.68 -13.26
C GLY A 115 1.68 -10.56 -13.32
N ALA A 116 2.65 -10.64 -14.23
CA ALA A 116 3.67 -9.62 -14.43
C ALA A 116 3.08 -8.24 -14.80
N ALA A 117 2.05 -8.20 -15.65
CA ALA A 117 1.32 -6.97 -15.96
C ALA A 117 0.60 -6.39 -14.72
N ALA A 118 -0.03 -7.24 -13.91
CA ALA A 118 -0.66 -6.82 -12.66
C ALA A 118 0.35 -6.34 -11.61
N MET A 119 1.51 -6.99 -11.46
CA MET A 119 2.63 -6.51 -10.64
C MET A 119 3.13 -5.14 -11.10
N LYS A 120 3.31 -4.95 -12.42
CA LYS A 120 3.70 -3.64 -12.99
C LYS A 120 2.68 -2.55 -12.67
N LYS A 121 1.38 -2.87 -12.73
CA LYS A 121 0.29 -1.97 -12.34
C LYS A 121 0.27 -1.67 -10.84
N GLY A 122 0.54 -2.65 -9.98
CA GLY A 122 0.68 -2.42 -8.54
C GLY A 122 1.85 -1.49 -8.23
N ARG A 123 3.01 -1.75 -8.85
CA ARG A 123 4.21 -0.94 -8.69
C ARG A 123 4.03 0.49 -9.21
N SER A 124 3.16 0.73 -10.18
CA SER A 124 2.92 2.08 -10.73
C SER A 124 2.20 3.04 -9.77
N ILE A 125 1.67 2.58 -8.63
CA ILE A 125 1.24 3.46 -7.51
C ILE A 125 2.40 4.36 -7.05
N TRP A 126 3.62 3.82 -7.10
CA TRP A 126 4.87 4.50 -6.75
C TRP A 126 5.59 5.09 -7.97
N GLY A 127 4.95 5.07 -9.13
CA GLY A 127 5.45 5.69 -10.36
C GLY A 127 5.58 7.21 -10.18
N GLY A 128 6.69 7.77 -10.67
CA GLY A 128 6.98 9.20 -10.51
C GLY A 128 7.53 9.60 -9.15
N SER A 129 7.84 8.65 -8.25
CA SER A 129 8.50 8.91 -6.95
C SER A 129 9.87 9.59 -7.06
N GLU A 130 10.50 9.63 -8.24
CA GLU A 130 11.69 10.45 -8.53
C GLU A 130 11.39 11.91 -8.90
N ALA A 131 10.16 12.21 -9.34
CA ALA A 131 9.73 13.55 -9.78
C ALA A 131 8.94 14.32 -8.70
N VAL A 132 8.48 13.64 -7.65
CA VAL A 132 7.78 14.25 -6.51
C VAL A 132 8.80 14.73 -5.46
N ASP A 133 8.50 15.84 -4.78
CA ASP A 133 9.37 16.34 -3.71
C ASP A 133 9.45 15.35 -2.53
N LYS A 134 10.59 15.35 -1.82
CA LYS A 134 10.88 14.33 -0.80
C LYS A 134 9.91 14.36 0.37
N ALA A 135 9.45 15.55 0.78
CA ALA A 135 8.53 15.70 1.91
C ALA A 135 7.14 15.16 1.56
N ARG A 136 6.64 15.46 0.35
CA ARG A 136 5.39 14.91 -0.18
C ARG A 136 5.46 13.40 -0.39
N LEU A 137 6.58 12.90 -0.92
CA LEU A 137 6.80 11.46 -1.08
C LEU A 137 6.74 10.74 0.27
N ALA A 138 7.41 11.28 1.30
CA ALA A 138 7.37 10.73 2.65
C ALA A 138 5.95 10.78 3.25
N GLN A 139 5.22 11.89 3.11
CA GLN A 139 3.82 11.98 3.56
C GLN A 139 2.93 10.93 2.87
N VAL A 140 3.03 10.78 1.55
CA VAL A 140 2.24 9.80 0.79
C VAL A 140 2.60 8.38 1.25
N TRP A 141 3.89 8.09 1.41
CA TRP A 141 4.38 6.79 1.90
C TRP A 141 3.90 6.47 3.32
N MET A 142 3.99 7.42 4.27
CA MET A 142 3.47 7.27 5.63
C MET A 142 1.95 7.06 5.67
N SER A 143 1.22 7.71 4.76
CA SER A 143 -0.25 7.60 4.66
C SER A 143 -0.75 6.35 3.93
N TRP A 144 0.15 5.58 3.31
CA TRP A 144 -0.22 4.42 2.51
C TRP A 144 -0.16 3.13 3.32
N SER A 145 -1.18 2.30 3.14
CA SER A 145 -1.23 0.94 3.64
C SER A 145 -1.68 0.03 2.49
N PRO A 146 -1.16 -1.22 2.38
CA PRO A 146 -1.72 -2.19 1.46
C PRO A 146 -3.20 -2.46 1.83
N PRO A 147 -4.06 -2.84 0.86
CA PRO A 147 -5.40 -3.30 1.18
C PRO A 147 -5.39 -4.45 2.19
N GLY A 148 -6.20 -4.34 3.25
CA GLY A 148 -6.19 -5.25 4.39
C GLY A 148 -6.58 -6.70 4.08
N ASP A 149 -7.09 -6.99 2.87
CA ASP A 149 -7.44 -8.32 2.39
C ASP A 149 -6.32 -9.02 1.58
N CYS A 150 -5.24 -8.32 1.20
CA CYS A 150 -4.16 -8.87 0.38
C CYS A 150 -3.56 -10.16 0.99
N GLU A 151 -3.27 -10.18 2.31
CA GLU A 151 -2.71 -11.37 2.98
C GLU A 151 -3.70 -12.53 3.04
N THR A 152 -4.94 -12.26 3.46
CA THR A 152 -6.01 -13.26 3.54
C THR A 152 -6.29 -13.91 2.19
N ARG A 153 -6.36 -13.10 1.13
CA ARG A 153 -6.60 -13.57 -0.24
C ARG A 153 -5.39 -14.29 -0.83
N ALA A 154 -4.16 -13.91 -0.47
CA ALA A 154 -2.95 -14.65 -0.88
C ALA A 154 -2.96 -16.07 -0.31
N LYS A 155 -3.18 -16.22 1.01
CA LYS A 155 -3.26 -17.54 1.66
C LYS A 155 -4.40 -18.39 1.11
N ALA A 156 -5.55 -17.77 0.81
CA ALA A 156 -6.69 -18.46 0.18
C ALA A 156 -6.36 -18.92 -1.26
N LEU A 157 -5.75 -18.04 -2.06
CA LEU A 157 -5.31 -18.35 -3.44
C LEU A 157 -4.27 -19.47 -3.46
N GLU A 158 -3.26 -19.41 -2.59
CA GLU A 158 -2.24 -20.46 -2.45
C GLU A 158 -2.88 -21.81 -2.10
N SER A 159 -3.77 -21.85 -1.09
CA SER A 159 -4.46 -23.06 -0.66
C SER A 159 -5.32 -23.68 -1.76
N LYS A 160 -6.12 -22.85 -2.45
CA LYS A 160 -6.93 -23.27 -3.61
C LYS A 160 -6.02 -23.83 -4.72
N SER A 161 -4.96 -23.12 -5.06
CA SER A 161 -4.06 -23.46 -6.15
C SER A 161 -3.29 -24.75 -5.87
N ASN A 162 -2.81 -24.97 -4.65
CA ASN A 162 -2.18 -26.23 -4.26
C ASN A 162 -3.13 -27.42 -4.41
N LEU A 163 -4.41 -27.26 -4.05
CA LEU A 163 -5.43 -28.30 -4.23
C LEU A 163 -5.73 -28.58 -5.72
N PHE A 164 -5.92 -27.54 -6.54
CA PHE A 164 -6.11 -27.70 -8.00
C PHE A 164 -4.87 -28.32 -8.67
N GLY A 165 -3.67 -27.87 -8.31
CA GLY A 165 -2.41 -28.42 -8.79
C GLY A 165 -2.28 -29.91 -8.47
N GLN A 166 -2.64 -30.34 -7.26
CA GLN A 166 -2.67 -31.76 -6.88
C GLN A 166 -3.70 -32.54 -7.70
N ALA A 167 -4.92 -32.02 -7.86
CA ALA A 167 -5.97 -32.69 -8.63
C ALA A 167 -5.60 -32.88 -10.11
N LEU A 168 -5.02 -31.87 -10.75
CA LEU A 168 -4.56 -31.95 -12.15
C LEU A 168 -3.39 -32.95 -12.29
N ASN A 169 -2.39 -32.88 -11.41
CA ASN A 169 -1.24 -33.79 -11.45
C ASN A 169 -1.61 -35.26 -11.10
N TYR A 170 -2.61 -35.49 -10.25
CA TYR A 170 -3.11 -36.82 -9.93
C TYR A 170 -3.67 -37.51 -11.20
N ASN A 171 -4.51 -36.81 -11.96
CA ASN A 171 -5.08 -37.34 -13.19
C ASN A 171 -3.99 -37.63 -14.25
N VAL A 172 -2.98 -36.78 -14.39
CA VAL A 172 -1.84 -37.03 -15.30
C VAL A 172 -1.01 -38.23 -14.85
N LYS A 173 -0.79 -38.42 -13.54
CA LYS A 173 -0.01 -39.54 -13.01
C LYS A 173 -0.76 -40.87 -13.03
N SER A 174 -2.09 -40.85 -12.92
CA SER A 174 -2.94 -42.04 -13.07
C SER A 174 -3.28 -42.39 -14.52
N ALA A 175 -3.04 -41.49 -15.48
CA ALA A 175 -3.26 -41.71 -16.91
C ALA A 175 -2.10 -42.44 -17.63
N VAL A 176 -1.09 -42.91 -16.88
CA VAL A 176 -0.08 -43.85 -17.39
C VAL A 176 -0.42 -45.24 -16.84
N PRO A 177 -1.05 -46.13 -17.65
CA PRO A 177 -0.96 -47.55 -17.41
C PRO A 177 0.53 -47.91 -17.35
N VAL A 178 0.95 -48.51 -16.24
CA VAL A 178 2.23 -49.20 -16.19
C VAL A 178 2.05 -50.48 -16.99
N GLU A 179 2.24 -50.38 -18.31
CA GLU A 179 2.55 -51.55 -19.10
C GLU A 179 3.91 -52.07 -18.59
N PRO A 180 4.00 -53.34 -18.15
CA PRO A 180 5.23 -53.86 -17.56
C PRO A 180 6.25 -54.07 -18.67
N GLU A 181 7.06 -53.04 -18.93
CA GLU A 181 8.22 -53.14 -19.82
C GLU A 181 9.13 -54.26 -19.29
N ALA A 182 9.32 -55.28 -20.11
CA ALA A 182 9.98 -56.51 -19.72
C ALA A 182 11.45 -56.21 -19.33
N ALA A 183 11.86 -56.75 -18.19
CA ALA A 183 13.22 -56.57 -17.68
C ALA A 183 14.28 -57.08 -18.68
N PRO A 184 15.26 -56.25 -19.07
CA PRO A 184 16.50 -56.74 -19.68
C PRO A 184 17.34 -57.44 -18.60
N ALA A 185 17.92 -58.59 -18.95
CA ALA A 185 18.90 -59.29 -18.12
C ALA A 185 20.24 -58.51 -18.05
N PRO A 186 21.08 -58.74 -17.02
CA PRO A 186 22.31 -57.97 -16.78
C PRO A 186 23.55 -58.45 -17.56
N GLU A 187 24.63 -57.66 -17.44
CA GLU A 187 26.04 -57.83 -17.89
C GLU A 187 26.46 -57.22 -19.25
N PRO A 188 27.74 -56.78 -19.42
CA PRO A 188 28.81 -56.51 -18.43
C PRO A 188 29.44 -55.09 -18.55
N GLU A 189 30.54 -54.84 -17.82
CA GLU A 189 31.25 -53.56 -17.68
C GLU A 189 31.96 -53.00 -18.95
N ALA A 190 32.39 -51.74 -18.83
CA ALA A 190 32.76 -50.81 -19.91
C ALA A 190 34.14 -51.00 -20.58
N PRO A 191 34.42 -50.22 -21.63
CA PRO A 191 35.60 -49.33 -21.59
C PRO A 191 35.27 -47.82 -21.66
N PRO A 192 36.16 -46.93 -21.19
CA PRO A 192 35.91 -45.50 -21.03
C PRO A 192 35.95 -44.67 -22.34
N PRO A 193 35.36 -43.45 -22.35
CA PRO A 193 35.36 -42.55 -23.51
C PRO A 193 36.74 -41.93 -23.80
N PRO A 194 37.03 -41.56 -25.05
CA PRO A 194 38.30 -40.97 -25.47
C PRO A 194 38.50 -39.52 -24.95
N PRO A 195 39.76 -39.06 -24.82
CA PRO A 195 40.10 -37.75 -24.24
C PRO A 195 39.73 -36.55 -25.13
N PRO A 196 39.54 -35.36 -24.54
CA PRO A 196 39.23 -34.14 -25.28
C PRO A 196 40.44 -33.63 -26.11
N PRO A 197 40.21 -32.98 -27.26
CA PRO A 197 41.28 -32.33 -28.03
C PRO A 197 41.98 -31.21 -27.26
N ALA A 198 43.29 -31.10 -27.47
CA ALA A 198 44.17 -30.19 -26.73
C ALA A 198 44.06 -28.71 -27.18
N GLU A 199 44.47 -27.85 -26.26
CA GLU A 199 44.55 -26.39 -26.41
C GLU A 199 45.50 -25.95 -27.53
N THR A 200 45.21 -24.81 -28.16
CA THR A 200 46.16 -24.04 -29.00
C THR A 200 46.39 -22.66 -28.38
N PRO A 201 47.61 -22.08 -28.49
CA PRO A 201 48.13 -21.17 -27.46
C PRO A 201 47.79 -19.69 -27.65
N ALA A 202 47.85 -18.97 -26.53
CA ALA A 202 47.76 -17.51 -26.46
C ALA A 202 49.04 -16.79 -26.95
N PRO A 203 48.93 -15.52 -27.39
CA PRO A 203 50.05 -14.60 -27.46
C PRO A 203 49.98 -13.47 -26.40
N ALA A 204 51.16 -13.17 -25.81
CA ALA A 204 51.62 -11.91 -25.20
C ALA A 204 50.66 -11.07 -24.31
N LYS A 205 50.91 -10.89 -23.00
CA LYS A 205 52.06 -10.19 -22.35
C LYS A 205 52.05 -8.66 -22.54
N ILE A 206 51.38 -7.97 -21.62
CA ILE A 206 51.71 -6.61 -21.13
C ILE A 206 51.58 -6.72 -19.61
N GLU A 207 52.65 -7.07 -18.91
CA GLU A 207 53.63 -6.14 -18.32
C GLU A 207 53.09 -5.44 -17.07
N ALA A 208 53.67 -5.81 -15.92
CA ALA A 208 53.26 -5.34 -14.61
C ALA A 208 53.94 -4.00 -14.27
N SER A 209 53.22 -3.13 -13.59
CA SER A 209 53.79 -2.03 -12.84
C SER A 209 53.07 -1.87 -11.51
N ALA A 210 53.85 -1.98 -10.44
CA ALA A 210 53.48 -1.70 -9.06
C ALA A 210 54.66 -0.97 -8.41
N PRO A 211 54.53 -0.43 -7.19
CA PRO A 211 53.43 0.38 -6.68
C PRO A 211 53.93 1.77 -6.21
N ALA A 212 53.04 2.76 -6.08
CA ALA A 212 53.36 4.04 -5.44
C ALA A 212 52.51 4.26 -4.17
N ALA A 213 53.18 4.62 -3.08
CA ALA A 213 52.58 4.91 -1.77
C ALA A 213 52.32 6.45 -1.61
N PRO A 214 52.00 7.04 -0.44
CA PRO A 214 50.71 7.74 -0.32
C PRO A 214 50.76 9.23 0.05
N ALA A 215 49.61 9.90 -0.17
CA ALA A 215 49.20 11.22 0.35
C ALA A 215 49.95 12.46 -0.23
N PRO A 216 49.28 13.64 -0.32
CA PRO A 216 48.90 14.40 0.88
C PRO A 216 47.43 14.86 0.93
N LYS A 217 47.00 15.27 2.13
CA LYS A 217 45.71 15.93 2.40
C LYS A 217 45.70 17.38 1.89
N PRO A 218 44.66 17.83 1.17
CA PRO A 218 44.27 19.24 1.14
C PRO A 218 43.51 19.61 2.42
N ALA A 219 43.83 20.75 2.99
CA ALA A 219 43.24 21.25 4.23
C ALA A 219 42.16 22.29 3.96
N VAL A 220 41.18 22.35 4.88
CA VAL A 220 40.37 23.55 5.22
C VAL A 220 39.49 24.16 4.11
N GLN A 221 38.17 24.11 4.34
CA GLN A 221 37.42 25.36 4.47
C GLN A 221 36.24 25.21 5.44
N LYS A 222 36.19 26.16 6.38
CA LYS A 222 35.24 26.20 7.52
C LYS A 222 34.16 27.22 7.16
N PRO A 223 32.85 26.86 7.10
CA PRO A 223 31.81 27.83 6.79
C PRO A 223 31.76 28.95 7.83
N PRO A 224 31.68 30.23 7.43
CA PRO A 224 31.54 31.33 8.37
C PRO A 224 30.15 31.32 9.02
N VAL A 225 30.13 31.58 10.33
CA VAL A 225 28.92 31.66 11.15
C VAL A 225 28.08 32.86 10.71
N GLN A 226 26.93 32.62 10.08
CA GLN A 226 25.92 33.66 9.90
C GLN A 226 25.05 33.79 11.15
N LYS A 227 24.92 35.04 11.60
CA LYS A 227 24.20 35.47 12.80
C LYS A 227 22.77 35.86 12.42
N PRO A 228 21.71 35.15 12.87
CA PRO A 228 20.34 35.59 12.64
C PRO A 228 20.04 36.82 13.50
N ALA A 229 19.71 37.94 12.84
CA ALA A 229 19.22 39.15 13.49
C ALA A 229 17.69 39.27 13.34
N ALA A 230 17.06 39.94 14.31
CA ALA A 230 15.75 40.59 14.19
C ALA A 230 14.53 39.77 13.73
N LYS A 231 13.91 39.10 14.70
CA LYS A 231 12.47 39.19 15.04
C LYS A 231 11.63 40.20 14.22
N PRO A 232 10.63 39.74 13.45
CA PRO A 232 9.42 40.50 13.12
C PRO A 232 8.35 40.39 14.22
N ALA A 233 7.41 41.34 14.26
CA ALA A 233 6.44 41.48 15.34
C ALA A 233 5.30 40.46 15.30
N SER A 234 4.87 40.01 16.48
CA SER A 234 3.53 39.43 16.68
C SER A 234 2.55 40.57 16.94
N THR A 235 1.63 40.81 16.01
CA THR A 235 0.45 41.65 16.25
C THR A 235 -0.65 40.81 16.87
N ALA A 236 -0.85 40.97 18.17
CA ALA A 236 -2.02 40.42 18.85
C ALA A 236 -3.29 41.17 18.41
N ALA A 237 -4.33 40.43 18.04
CA ALA A 237 -5.68 40.94 17.89
C ALA A 237 -6.61 40.11 18.79
N ALA A 238 -7.30 40.77 19.71
CA ALA A 238 -8.17 40.12 20.68
C ALA A 238 -9.57 39.83 20.09
N PRO A 239 -10.21 38.69 20.42
CA PRO A 239 -11.62 38.48 20.12
C PRO A 239 -12.50 39.11 21.21
N ALA A 240 -13.32 40.09 20.84
CA ALA A 240 -14.36 40.64 21.70
C ALA A 240 -15.58 39.71 21.80
N ALA A 241 -16.34 39.81 22.90
CA ALA A 241 -17.39 38.85 23.24
C ALA A 241 -18.79 39.19 22.68
N LYS A 242 -19.58 38.11 22.52
CA LYS A 242 -21.05 37.91 22.45
C LYS A 242 -21.96 39.13 22.72
N PRO A 243 -23.18 39.11 22.14
CA PRO A 243 -24.35 38.66 22.91
C PRO A 243 -25.22 37.61 22.19
N ALA A 244 -26.25 37.09 22.86
CA ALA A 244 -27.07 35.94 22.42
C ALA A 244 -28.57 36.26 22.40
N ALA A 245 -29.35 35.61 21.51
CA ALA A 245 -30.67 34.98 21.79
C ALA A 245 -31.42 34.47 20.53
N LYS A 246 -31.77 33.16 20.54
CA LYS A 246 -33.08 32.47 20.28
C LYS A 246 -34.31 33.28 19.78
N PRO A 247 -35.39 32.65 19.19
CA PRO A 247 -35.60 31.24 18.75
C PRO A 247 -36.44 31.01 17.45
N LEU A 248 -36.78 29.73 17.18
CA LEU A 248 -37.92 29.15 16.41
C LEU A 248 -37.83 28.93 14.87
N ALA A 249 -38.43 27.79 14.45
CA ALA A 249 -38.65 27.29 13.08
C ALA A 249 -40.18 27.36 12.73
N PRO A 250 -40.73 26.95 11.55
CA PRO A 250 -40.56 25.65 10.81
C PRO A 250 -40.24 25.89 9.30
N ILE A 251 -40.16 24.97 8.32
CA ILE A 251 -40.85 23.71 7.93
C ILE A 251 -39.85 22.90 7.05
N GLY A 252 -39.84 21.56 6.94
CA GLY A 252 -40.62 20.53 7.66
C GLY A 252 -41.05 19.31 6.80
N SER A 253 -40.14 18.39 6.42
CA SER A 253 -40.48 17.07 5.83
C SER A 253 -40.45 15.98 6.91
N THR A 254 -41.60 15.42 7.24
CA THR A 254 -41.80 14.49 8.37
C THR A 254 -41.34 13.06 8.08
N PRO A 255 -40.41 12.48 8.89
CA PRO A 255 -40.42 11.05 9.17
C PRO A 255 -41.48 10.74 10.23
N ALA A 256 -42.04 9.52 10.20
CA ALA A 256 -43.06 9.10 11.14
C ALA A 256 -42.54 9.03 12.58
N LYS A 257 -43.35 9.52 13.53
CA LYS A 257 -43.07 9.50 14.97
C LYS A 257 -43.12 8.07 15.51
N LEU A 258 -41.96 7.42 15.61
CA LEU A 258 -41.80 6.13 16.31
C LEU A 258 -41.62 6.34 17.83
N PRO A 259 -42.09 5.41 18.68
CA PRO A 259 -42.08 5.59 20.13
C PRO A 259 -40.67 5.55 20.72
N ALA A 260 -40.38 6.51 21.60
CA ALA A 260 -39.06 6.79 22.20
C ALA A 260 -38.63 5.77 23.29
N SER A 261 -38.74 4.46 23.01
CA SER A 261 -38.53 3.41 24.02
C SER A 261 -38.07 2.06 23.44
N ARG A 262 -37.53 2.02 22.21
CA ARG A 262 -37.04 0.78 21.58
C ARG A 262 -35.65 0.97 20.99
N GLU A 263 -34.69 0.20 21.50
CA GLU A 263 -33.39 -0.01 20.87
C GLU A 263 -33.60 -0.52 19.44
N ILE A 264 -33.08 0.19 18.44
CA ILE A 264 -33.16 -0.25 17.05
C ILE A 264 -31.88 -1.04 16.74
N ILE A 265 -32.04 -2.32 16.43
CA ILE A 265 -30.96 -3.17 15.95
C ILE A 265 -30.77 -2.88 14.46
N ILE A 266 -29.58 -2.46 14.07
CA ILE A 266 -29.20 -2.28 12.67
C ILE A 266 -28.46 -3.55 12.22
N ASP A 267 -29.04 -4.23 11.22
CA ASP A 267 -28.39 -5.33 10.53
C ASP A 267 -27.31 -4.75 9.59
N PRO A 268 -26.05 -5.22 9.64
CA PRO A 268 -24.99 -4.79 8.73
C PRO A 268 -25.33 -4.95 7.24
N ASN A 269 -26.26 -5.85 6.89
CA ASN A 269 -26.68 -6.11 5.51
C ASN A 269 -27.84 -5.22 5.04
N ASN A 270 -28.46 -4.44 5.93
CA ASN A 270 -29.52 -3.50 5.59
C ASN A 270 -29.53 -2.29 6.55
N PRO A 271 -28.60 -1.33 6.39
CA PRO A 271 -28.41 -0.24 7.33
C PRO A 271 -29.57 0.76 7.29
N GLN A 272 -30.31 0.86 8.39
CA GLN A 272 -31.32 1.90 8.60
C GLN A 272 -30.68 3.17 9.17
N ALA A 273 -31.24 4.34 8.83
CA ALA A 273 -30.77 5.62 9.36
C ALA A 273 -31.04 5.71 10.88
N CYS A 274 -29.98 5.90 11.66
CA CYS A 274 -30.05 6.15 13.09
C CYS A 274 -29.93 7.65 13.38
N ALA A 275 -30.73 8.15 14.33
CA ALA A 275 -30.75 9.56 14.73
C ALA A 275 -29.91 9.84 16.01
N GLY A 276 -29.07 8.90 16.44
CA GLY A 276 -28.23 9.01 17.63
C GLY A 276 -27.02 8.06 17.58
N SER A 277 -26.39 7.82 18.72
CA SER A 277 -25.15 7.04 18.83
C SER A 277 -25.31 5.53 18.50
N LEU A 278 -24.33 5.00 17.75
CA LEU A 278 -24.24 3.59 17.37
C LEU A 278 -23.29 2.82 18.30
N VAL A 279 -23.80 1.82 19.02
CA VAL A 279 -23.02 0.99 19.95
C VAL A 279 -22.89 -0.44 19.42
N PRO A 280 -21.67 -0.99 19.25
CA PRO A 280 -21.48 -2.40 18.89
C PRO A 280 -22.00 -3.36 19.95
N ALA A 281 -22.69 -4.42 19.54
CA ALA A 281 -23.21 -5.45 20.44
C ALA A 281 -23.25 -6.83 19.76
N LYS A 282 -23.38 -7.89 20.57
CA LYS A 282 -23.68 -9.24 20.09
C LYS A 282 -25.07 -9.69 20.57
N ARG A 283 -25.93 -10.13 19.65
CA ARG A 283 -27.25 -10.71 19.96
C ARG A 283 -27.44 -11.97 19.13
N GLY A 284 -27.72 -13.10 19.78
CA GLY A 284 -27.86 -14.40 19.11
C GLY A 284 -26.58 -14.92 18.41
N GLY A 285 -25.40 -14.53 18.91
CA GLY A 285 -24.10 -14.93 18.34
C GLY A 285 -23.64 -14.14 17.11
N LYS A 286 -24.41 -13.16 16.64
CA LYS A 286 -24.05 -12.27 15.52
C LYS A 286 -23.68 -10.87 16.04
N ASP A 287 -22.73 -10.24 15.38
CA ASP A 287 -22.38 -8.83 15.58
C ASP A 287 -23.45 -7.92 14.95
N VAL A 288 -23.94 -6.97 15.74
CA VAL A 288 -24.99 -6.01 15.37
C VAL A 288 -24.67 -4.62 15.93
N LEU A 289 -25.19 -3.58 15.30
CA LEU A 289 -25.10 -2.21 15.83
C LEU A 289 -26.43 -1.84 16.49
N ILE A 290 -26.37 -1.33 17.73
CA ILE A 290 -27.54 -0.81 18.44
C ILE A 290 -27.56 0.70 18.31
N CYS A 291 -28.61 1.24 17.69
CA CYS A 291 -28.92 2.65 17.68
C CYS A 291 -29.53 3.04 19.03
N LYS A 292 -28.84 3.91 19.78
CA LYS A 292 -29.38 4.59 20.95
C LYS A 292 -29.75 6.02 20.57
N PRO A 293 -30.96 6.51 20.89
CA PRO A 293 -31.24 7.93 20.82
C PRO A 293 -30.44 8.66 21.91
N ASP A 294 -29.87 9.80 21.55
CA ASP A 294 -29.21 10.74 22.46
C ASP A 294 -30.22 11.77 23.04
#